data_AF-A0A956XYV1-F1
#
_entry.id   AF-A0A956XYV1-F1
#
_cell.length_a   1.000
_cell.length_b   1.000
_cell.length_c   1.000
_cell.angle_alpha   90.00
_cell.angle_beta   90.00
_cell.angle_gamma   90.00
#
_symmetry.space_group_name_H-M   'P 1'
#
loop_
_entity.id
_entity.type
_entity.pdbx_description
1 polymer ?
#
loop_
_entity_poly.entity_id
_entity_poly.type
_entity_poly.pdbx_seq_one_letter_code
_entity_poly.pdbx_strand_id
1 'polypeptide(L)'
;MQPTPYADVNTILSDLLARVQVILGDNFVGMYLYGSLATNTFDPDSSDIDFLVATRNEVEEAVFRQSQAMHTQLGQADSKWAIQLEGAYISLPELRRYSERKHPHIDRGESDLLMKPFHTDWVVQRYVL
;
A
#
# COMPACT_ATOMS: atom_id res chain seq x y z
N MET A 1 7.35 11.35 9.18
CA MET A 1 7.59 10.14 10.01
C MET A 1 8.93 9.52 9.64
N GLN A 2 9.55 8.70 10.49
CA GLN A 2 10.81 7.97 10.18
C GLN A 2 10.67 6.48 10.48
N PRO A 3 9.84 5.74 9.73
CA PRO A 3 9.63 4.30 9.94
C PRO A 3 10.84 3.44 9.51
N THR A 4 11.71 3.95 8.64
CA THR A 4 12.87 3.23 8.09
C THR A 4 14.16 4.05 8.26
N PRO A 5 15.36 3.44 8.12
CA PRO A 5 16.61 4.20 8.07
C PRO A 5 16.84 4.94 6.73
N TYR A 6 15.98 4.76 5.72
CA TYR A 6 16.14 5.33 4.38
C TYR A 6 15.31 6.61 4.23
N ALA A 7 15.96 7.77 4.12
CA ALA A 7 15.29 9.07 4.15
C ALA A 7 14.40 9.34 2.93
N ASP A 8 14.82 8.88 1.76
CA ASP A 8 14.08 8.96 0.50
C ASP A 8 12.84 8.06 0.49
N VAL A 9 12.94 6.84 1.01
CA VAL A 9 11.80 5.94 1.26
C VAL A 9 10.80 6.58 2.24
N ASN A 10 11.30 7.14 3.36
CA ASN A 10 10.44 7.81 4.34
C ASN A 10 9.70 9.03 3.76
N THR A 11 10.28 9.69 2.74
CA THR A 11 9.68 10.85 2.07
C THR A 11 8.44 10.42 1.30
N ILE A 12 8.55 9.38 0.45
CA ILE A 12 7.40 8.88 -0.30
C ILE A 12 6.34 8.24 0.61
N LEU A 13 6.76 7.51 1.65
CA LEU A 13 5.83 6.93 2.62
C LEU A 13 5.05 8.00 3.39
N SER A 14 5.69 9.14 3.70
CA SER A 14 5.01 10.26 4.36
C SER A 14 3.99 10.93 3.44
N ASP A 15 4.31 11.10 2.15
CA ASP A 15 3.37 11.67 1.17
C ASP A 15 2.18 10.72 0.93
N LEU A 16 2.45 9.42 0.71
CA LEU A 16 1.43 8.39 0.59
C LEU A 16 0.51 8.37 1.82
N LEU A 17 1.08 8.30 3.03
CA LEU A 17 0.29 8.26 4.27
C LEU A 17 -0.63 9.49 4.39
N ALA A 18 -0.09 10.68 4.18
CA ALA A 18 -0.86 11.92 4.33
C ALA A 18 -2.05 11.95 3.36
N ARG A 19 -1.85 11.56 2.10
CA ARG A 19 -2.91 11.52 1.09
C ARG A 19 -3.95 10.44 1.39
N VAL A 20 -3.49 9.26 1.79
CA VAL A 20 -4.37 8.14 2.16
C VAL A 20 -5.23 8.47 3.36
N GLN A 21 -4.69 9.14 4.38
CA GLN A 21 -5.45 9.60 5.54
C GLN A 21 -6.57 10.58 5.14
N VAL A 22 -6.28 11.51 4.22
CA VAL A 22 -7.29 12.46 3.71
C VAL A 22 -8.37 11.75 2.90
N ILE A 23 -8.00 10.86 1.98
CA ILE A 23 -8.93 10.17 1.08
C ILE A 23 -9.85 9.20 1.85
N LEU A 24 -9.29 8.47 2.82
CA LEU A 24 -10.04 7.45 3.56
C LEU A 24 -10.81 7.99 4.76
N GLY A 25 -10.39 9.12 5.34
CA GLY A 25 -11.01 9.72 6.52
C GLY A 25 -11.18 8.71 7.66
N ASP A 26 -12.40 8.61 8.21
CA ASP A 26 -12.75 7.69 9.31
C ASP A 26 -12.64 6.20 8.94
N ASN A 27 -12.52 5.89 7.65
CA ASN A 27 -12.29 4.53 7.18
C ASN A 27 -10.81 4.12 7.29
N PHE A 28 -9.87 5.05 7.46
CA PHE A 28 -8.45 4.74 7.69
C PHE A 28 -8.25 4.13 9.08
N VAL A 29 -7.59 2.97 9.13
CA VAL A 29 -7.18 2.34 10.40
C VAL A 29 -5.67 2.47 10.61
N GLY A 30 -4.88 2.20 9.57
CA GLY A 30 -3.44 2.23 9.65
C GLY A 30 -2.77 1.93 8.31
N MET A 31 -1.49 2.25 8.24
CA MET A 31 -0.60 1.86 7.14
C MET A 31 0.58 1.09 7.73
N TYR A 32 0.81 -0.12 7.22
CA TYR A 32 1.80 -1.06 7.73
C TYR A 32 2.83 -1.32 6.64
N LEU A 33 4.09 -1.45 7.02
CA LEU A 33 5.15 -1.94 6.14
C LEU A 33 5.34 -3.43 6.41
N TYR A 34 5.53 -4.19 5.35
CA TYR A 34 5.94 -5.60 5.44
C TYR A 34 7.14 -5.85 4.52
N GLY A 35 7.44 -7.13 4.27
CA GLY A 35 8.51 -7.51 3.37
C GLY A 35 9.87 -7.01 3.84
N SER A 36 10.72 -6.65 2.86
CA SER A 36 12.14 -6.38 3.08
C SER A 36 12.43 -5.23 4.05
N LEU A 37 11.55 -4.21 4.09
CA LEU A 37 11.63 -3.10 5.06
C LEU A 37 11.34 -3.55 6.50
N ALA A 38 10.41 -4.49 6.68
CA ALA A 38 10.06 -5.01 8.01
C ALA A 38 11.06 -6.07 8.52
N THR A 39 11.76 -6.76 7.60
CA THR A 39 12.72 -7.82 7.93
C THR A 39 14.18 -7.36 7.99
N ASN A 40 14.45 -6.06 7.84
CA ASN A 40 15.80 -5.49 7.75
C ASN A 40 16.66 -6.10 6.61
N THR A 41 16.03 -6.51 5.52
CA THR A 41 16.69 -7.07 4.33
C THR A 41 16.47 -6.21 3.09
N PHE A 42 16.10 -4.94 3.26
CA PHE A 42 15.89 -3.99 2.18
C PHE A 42 17.21 -3.64 1.49
N ASP A 43 17.22 -3.80 0.17
CA ASP A 43 18.31 -3.41 -0.71
C ASP A 43 17.85 -2.22 -1.56
N PRO A 44 18.45 -1.03 -1.39
CA PRO A 44 18.08 0.17 -2.13
C PRO A 44 18.15 0.04 -3.66
N ASP A 45 18.88 -0.94 -4.18
CA ASP A 45 19.08 -1.14 -5.61
C ASP A 45 18.09 -2.14 -6.24
N SER A 46 17.49 -3.02 -5.43
CA SER A 46 16.68 -4.12 -5.95
C SER A 46 15.31 -4.30 -5.28
N SER A 47 15.11 -3.81 -4.05
CA SER A 47 13.87 -3.93 -3.31
C SER A 47 12.79 -2.93 -3.75
N ASP A 48 11.54 -3.35 -3.58
CA ASP A 48 10.32 -2.55 -3.59
C ASP A 48 9.94 -2.11 -2.17
N ILE A 49 8.90 -1.27 -2.09
CA ILE A 49 8.30 -0.78 -0.86
C ILE A 49 6.94 -1.46 -0.70
N ASP A 50 6.96 -2.56 0.06
CA ASP A 50 5.78 -3.31 0.48
C ASP A 50 4.97 -2.56 1.55
N PHE A 51 3.70 -2.28 1.26
CA PHE A 51 2.80 -1.63 2.23
C PHE A 51 1.38 -2.20 2.22
N LEU A 52 0.72 -2.12 3.37
CA LEU A 52 -0.71 -2.41 3.52
C LEU A 52 -1.42 -1.20 4.10
N VAL A 53 -2.48 -0.75 3.45
CA VAL A 53 -3.45 0.20 4.04
C VAL A 53 -4.62 -0.59 4.61
N ALA A 54 -4.75 -0.61 5.93
CA ALA A 54 -5.88 -1.21 6.61
C ALA A 54 -7.04 -0.21 6.71
N THR A 55 -8.24 -0.65 6.33
CA THR A 55 -9.48 0.11 6.41
C THR A 55 -10.47 -0.52 7.38
N ARG A 56 -11.42 0.26 7.89
CA ARG A 56 -12.47 -0.25 8.77
C ARG A 56 -13.48 -1.11 8.01
N ASN A 57 -13.87 -0.63 6.84
CA ASN A 57 -14.81 -1.23 5.90
C ASN A 57 -14.20 -1.29 4.50
N GLU A 58 -14.86 -1.99 3.57
CA GLU A 58 -14.47 -2.03 2.16
C GLU A 58 -14.30 -0.63 1.56
N VAL A 59 -13.37 -0.51 0.61
CA VAL A 59 -13.16 0.74 -0.14
C VAL A 59 -14.27 0.90 -1.17
N GLU A 60 -15.09 1.93 -1.00
CA GLU A 60 -16.16 2.27 -1.95
C GLU A 60 -15.59 2.75 -3.29
N GLU A 61 -16.37 2.63 -4.37
CA GLU A 61 -15.91 2.98 -5.73
C GLU A 61 -15.40 4.42 -5.84
N ALA A 62 -16.09 5.40 -5.23
CA ALA A 62 -15.66 6.80 -5.26
C ALA A 62 -14.30 7.01 -4.58
N VAL A 63 -14.08 6.33 -3.45
CA VAL A 63 -12.83 6.37 -2.69
C VAL A 63 -11.73 5.65 -3.47
N PHE A 64 -12.04 4.50 -4.08
CA PHE A 64 -11.13 3.79 -4.97
C PHE A 64 -10.64 4.69 -6.11
N ARG A 65 -11.53 5.41 -6.79
CA ARG A 65 -11.17 6.34 -7.88
C ARG A 65 -10.27 7.47 -7.39
N GLN A 66 -10.51 8.00 -6.19
CA GLN A 66 -9.63 9.00 -5.58
C GLN A 66 -8.24 8.42 -5.26
N SER A 67 -8.18 7.23 -4.66
CA SER A 67 -6.92 6.52 -4.40
C SER A 67 -6.17 6.17 -5.68
N GLN A 68 -6.87 5.81 -6.75
CA GLN A 68 -6.30 5.54 -8.07
C GLN A 68 -5.66 6.80 -8.67
N ALA A 69 -6.40 7.91 -8.71
CA ALA A 69 -5.86 9.18 -9.18
C ALA A 69 -4.66 9.66 -8.35
N MET A 70 -4.71 9.44 -7.04
CA MET A 70 -3.62 9.75 -6.10
C MET A 70 -2.35 8.94 -6.40
N HIS A 71 -2.47 7.64 -6.64
CA HIS A 71 -1.33 6.80 -7.03
C HIS A 71 -0.75 7.20 -8.39
N THR A 72 -1.59 7.56 -9.36
CA THR A 72 -1.11 8.10 -10.64
C THR A 72 -0.32 9.40 -10.45
N GLN A 73 -0.72 10.27 -9.52
CA GLN A 73 0.04 11.48 -9.18
C GLN A 73 1.35 11.17 -8.46
N LEU A 74 1.35 10.21 -7.51
CA LEU A 74 2.57 9.77 -6.84
C LEU A 74 3.58 9.17 -7.83
N GLY A 75 3.10 8.40 -8.81
CA GLY A 75 3.93 7.81 -9.88
C GLY A 75 4.65 8.84 -10.76
N GLN A 76 4.24 10.11 -10.72
CA GLN A 76 4.87 11.23 -11.43
C GLN A 76 5.89 11.99 -10.57
N ALA A 77 6.08 11.62 -9.31
CA ALA A 77 7.05 12.27 -8.43
C ALA A 77 8.49 12.03 -8.92
N ASP A 78 9.36 13.02 -8.72
CA ASP A 78 10.79 12.91 -8.99
C ASP A 78 11.50 12.09 -7.90
N SER A 79 11.19 10.80 -7.86
CA SER A 79 11.74 9.82 -6.93
C SER A 79 11.70 8.44 -7.57
N LYS A 80 12.83 7.72 -7.54
CA LYS A 80 12.86 6.33 -8.03
C LYS A 80 11.85 5.44 -7.32
N TRP A 81 11.49 5.78 -6.08
CA TRP A 81 10.56 5.03 -5.26
C TRP A 81 9.09 5.17 -5.69
N ALA A 82 8.76 6.17 -6.50
CA ALA A 82 7.40 6.42 -7.00
C ALA A 82 6.78 5.20 -7.68
N ILE A 83 7.60 4.45 -8.40
CA ILE A 83 7.22 3.23 -9.13
C ILE A 83 7.69 1.96 -8.43
N GLN A 84 8.18 2.03 -7.19
CA GLN A 84 8.59 0.86 -6.40
C GLN A 84 7.57 0.53 -5.31
N LEU A 85 6.44 1.24 -5.25
CA LEU A 85 5.35 0.94 -4.32
C LEU A 85 4.64 -0.34 -4.75
N GLU A 86 4.52 -1.29 -3.83
CA GLU A 86 3.70 -2.49 -3.98
C GLU A 86 2.83 -2.64 -2.76
N GLY A 87 1.52 -2.78 -2.95
CA GLY A 87 0.64 -2.83 -1.78
C GLY A 87 -0.84 -2.83 -2.07
N ALA A 88 -1.61 -2.99 -1.00
CA ALA A 88 -3.05 -3.18 -1.06
C ALA A 88 -3.82 -2.31 -0.05
N TYR A 89 -5.11 -2.13 -0.32
CA TYR A 89 -6.08 -1.55 0.61
C TYR A 89 -7.06 -2.65 1.03
N ILE A 90 -7.08 -3.01 2.32
CA ILE A 90 -7.89 -4.12 2.81
C ILE A 90 -8.67 -3.73 4.06
N SER A 91 -9.92 -4.18 4.15
CA SER A 91 -10.70 -4.02 5.38
C SER A 91 -10.22 -4.95 6.49
N LEU A 92 -10.34 -4.53 7.76
CA LEU A 92 -10.02 -5.40 8.90
C LEU A 92 -10.80 -6.73 8.89
N PRO A 93 -12.08 -6.80 8.50
CA PRO A 93 -12.79 -8.07 8.34
C PRO A 93 -12.12 -9.04 7.36
N GLU A 94 -11.69 -8.55 6.19
CA GLU A 94 -11.04 -9.35 5.14
C GLU A 94 -9.60 -9.71 5.52
N LEU A 95 -8.89 -8.82 6.22
CA LEU A 95 -7.58 -9.13 6.81
C LEU A 95 -7.68 -10.28 7.83
N ARG A 96 -8.79 -10.43 8.55
CA ARG A 96 -9.00 -11.52 9.50
C ARG A 96 -9.43 -12.82 8.83
N ARG A 97 -10.15 -12.75 7.72
CA ARG A 97 -10.72 -13.90 7.01
C ARG A 97 -10.53 -13.74 5.52
N TYR A 98 -9.67 -14.59 4.95
CA TYR A 98 -9.45 -14.65 3.52
C TYR A 98 -10.76 -14.86 2.75
N SER A 99 -10.91 -14.11 1.66
CA SER A 99 -11.93 -14.31 0.66
C SER A 99 -11.33 -14.10 -0.74
N GLU A 100 -12.06 -14.52 -1.78
CA GLU A 100 -11.68 -14.30 -3.18
C GLU A 100 -12.11 -12.92 -3.72
N ARG A 101 -12.44 -11.97 -2.83
CA ARG A 101 -12.81 -10.62 -3.24
C ARG A 101 -11.63 -9.92 -3.90
N LYS A 102 -11.97 -8.95 -4.74
CA LYS A 102 -11.01 -8.03 -5.32
C LYS A 102 -10.82 -6.86 -4.40
N HIS A 103 -9.59 -6.41 -4.27
CA HIS A 103 -9.20 -5.27 -3.46
C HIS A 103 -8.35 -4.31 -4.28
N PRO A 104 -8.32 -3.01 -3.94
CA PRO A 104 -7.40 -2.07 -4.57
C PRO A 104 -5.95 -2.51 -4.32
N HIS A 105 -5.19 -2.68 -5.40
CA HIS A 105 -3.82 -3.17 -5.39
C HIS A 105 -2.97 -2.39 -6.40
N ILE A 106 -1.74 -2.05 -6.01
CA ILE A 106 -0.71 -1.50 -6.89
C ILE A 106 0.47 -2.46 -6.90
N ASP A 107 0.99 -2.75 -8.10
CA ASP A 107 2.16 -3.61 -8.27
C ASP A 107 3.38 -2.73 -8.47
N ARG A 108 4.55 -3.23 -8.07
CA ARG A 108 5.82 -2.63 -8.41
C ARG A 108 5.91 -2.37 -9.92
N GLY A 109 6.42 -1.20 -10.28
CA GLY A 109 6.61 -0.74 -11.67
C GLY A 109 5.39 -0.07 -12.26
N GLU A 110 4.24 -0.11 -11.59
CA GLU A 110 2.99 0.47 -12.03
C GLU A 110 2.66 1.75 -11.25
N SER A 111 1.82 2.60 -11.84
CA SER A 111 1.23 3.78 -11.17
C SER A 111 -0.30 3.72 -11.10
N ASP A 112 -0.90 2.67 -11.66
CA ASP A 112 -2.35 2.50 -11.69
C ASP A 112 -2.80 1.52 -10.58
N LEU A 113 -3.67 2.01 -9.70
CA LEU A 113 -4.29 1.19 -8.67
C LEU A 113 -5.46 0.43 -9.31
N LEU A 114 -5.43 -0.90 -9.23
CA LEU A 114 -6.40 -1.78 -9.87
C LEU A 114 -7.13 -2.64 -8.85
N MET A 115 -8.36 -3.05 -9.17
CA MET A 115 -9.08 -4.06 -8.38
C MET A 115 -8.59 -5.46 -8.75
N LYS A 116 -7.79 -6.09 -7.89
CA LYS A 116 -7.21 -7.42 -8.12
C LYS A 116 -7.67 -8.41 -7.04
N PRO A 117 -7.92 -9.68 -7.38
CA PRO A 117 -8.09 -10.71 -6.36
C PRO A 117 -6.76 -10.91 -5.63
N PHE A 118 -6.80 -11.22 -4.34
CA PHE A 118 -5.59 -11.68 -3.68
C PHE A 118 -5.21 -13.08 -4.16
N HIS A 119 -3.97 -13.23 -4.61
CA HIS A 119 -3.41 -14.53 -4.95
C HIS A 119 -3.01 -15.30 -3.68
N THR A 120 -2.66 -16.58 -3.82
CA THR A 120 -2.32 -17.48 -2.70
C THR A 120 -1.25 -16.94 -1.77
N ASP A 121 -0.33 -16.11 -2.27
CA ASP A 121 0.77 -15.52 -1.47
C ASP A 121 0.24 -14.58 -0.38
N TRP A 122 -0.95 -14.00 -0.60
CA TRP A 122 -1.60 -13.15 0.38
C TRP A 122 -2.06 -13.92 1.62
N VAL A 123 -2.28 -15.23 1.51
CA VAL A 123 -2.54 -16.07 2.68
C VAL A 123 -1.37 -16.00 3.65
N VAL A 124 -0.13 -16.02 3.14
CA VAL A 124 1.09 -15.91 3.95
C VAL A 124 1.25 -14.50 4.50
N GLN A 125 1.07 -13.47 3.66
CA GLN A 125 1.16 -12.07 4.08
C GLN A 125 0.18 -11.76 5.23
N ARG A 126 -1.05 -12.28 5.15
CA ARG A 126 -2.05 -12.16 6.21
C ARG A 126 -1.61 -12.78 7.55
N TYR A 127 -0.80 -13.83 7.54
CA TYR A 127 -0.36 -14.48 8.78
C TYR A 127 0.74 -13.70 9.50
N VAL A 128 1.45 -12.81 8.81
CA VAL A 128 2.54 -12.00 9.38
C VAL A 128 2.14 -10.56 9.72
N LEU A 129 0.94 -10.13 9.30
CA LEU A 129 0.33 -8.82 9.55
C LEU A 129 -0.67 -8.86 10.71
#